data_AF-A0A453CY24-F1
#
_entry.id   AF-A0A453CY24-F1
#
_cell.length_a   1.000
_cell.length_b   1.000
_cell.length_c   1.000
_cell.angle_alpha   90.00
_cell.angle_beta   90.00
_cell.angle_gamma   90.00
#
_symmetry.space_group_name_H-M   'P 1'
#
loop_
_entity.id
_entity.type
_entity.pdbx_description
1 polymer ?
#
loop_
_entity_poly.entity_id
_entity_poly.type
_entity_poly.pdbx_seq_one_letter_code
_entity_poly.pdbx_strand_id
1 'polypeptide(L)'
;ANCRRRGMVEMFIRGLCTALVTETMDVLLQRLRSSPVEERALVAVLLLYFDRTLSLDEPDRRNSSVYREEAVRILTESLRRCLIDENVVPNTRKALLMLGGHFSFSGDLLAEDRMLEQAGFADDTPSSTPVTSDATVQETEAAETEAWQEHVTAVLLGSGRRPFLAALSGCLASPDAGLVAACLTTAGWLSRSLASTRLRDTHTDMQLAAFSALVPRLKRCLAGGAAHLQPRHRVLAAVTLHNFSKIPDCRVLLMLLADGLRGHLADLAELTRTAGQLYAELHE
;
A
#
# COMPACT_ATOMS: atom_id res chain seq x y z
N ALA A 1 10.96 -15.06 -19.87
CA ALA A 1 11.96 -13.99 -19.84
C ALA A 1 11.95 -13.38 -18.44
N ASN A 2 13.08 -13.48 -17.73
CA ASN A 2 13.24 -13.05 -16.34
C ASN A 2 13.14 -11.53 -16.25
N CYS A 3 12.20 -11.01 -15.47
CA CYS A 3 11.92 -9.59 -15.42
C CYS A 3 12.00 -9.09 -13.97
N ARG A 4 13.20 -8.71 -13.53
CA ARG A 4 13.46 -7.90 -12.32
C ARG A 4 12.94 -6.48 -12.56
N ARG A 5 11.62 -6.30 -12.66
CA ARG A 5 11.01 -5.09 -13.25
C ARG A 5 11.27 -3.84 -12.46
N ARG A 6 11.19 -3.94 -11.13
CA ARG A 6 11.54 -2.82 -10.26
C ARG A 6 13.04 -2.51 -10.34
N GLY A 7 13.88 -3.52 -10.16
CA GLY A 7 15.33 -3.39 -10.34
C GLY A 7 15.72 -2.79 -11.69
N MET A 8 15.01 -3.10 -12.78
CA MET A 8 15.26 -2.49 -14.09
C MET A 8 14.91 -1.00 -14.15
N VAL A 9 13.77 -0.59 -13.57
CA VAL A 9 13.42 0.84 -13.48
C VAL A 9 14.42 1.57 -12.59
N GLU A 10 14.80 0.98 -11.46
CA GLU A 10 15.80 1.54 -10.55
C GLU A 10 17.17 1.63 -11.22
N MET A 11 17.62 0.59 -11.93
CA MET A 11 18.86 0.57 -12.71
C MET A 11 18.82 1.58 -13.85
N PHE A 12 17.68 1.72 -14.55
CA PHE A 12 17.51 2.73 -15.59
C PHE A 12 17.66 4.14 -15.02
N ILE A 13 16.96 4.44 -13.93
CA ILE A 13 17.03 5.76 -13.28
C ILE A 13 18.43 6.02 -12.72
N ARG A 14 19.08 5.02 -12.09
CA ARG A 14 20.46 5.14 -11.59
C ARG A 14 21.50 5.26 -12.71
N GLY A 15 21.20 4.75 -13.90
CA GLY A 15 22.03 4.91 -15.08
C GLY A 15 21.98 6.33 -15.68
N LEU A 16 21.01 7.16 -15.26
CA LEU A 16 20.98 8.58 -15.61
C LEU A 16 21.99 9.34 -14.74
N CYS A 17 22.72 10.29 -15.33
CA CYS A 17 23.59 11.17 -14.56
C CYS A 17 22.81 11.89 -13.45
N THR A 18 23.38 12.03 -12.25
CA THR A 18 22.72 12.65 -11.08
C THR A 18 22.15 14.04 -11.37
N ALA A 19 22.85 14.86 -12.15
CA ALA A 19 22.37 16.16 -12.62
C ALA A 19 21.09 16.07 -13.46
N LEU A 20 20.99 15.07 -14.34
CA LEU A 20 19.82 14.81 -15.17
C LEU A 20 18.63 14.33 -14.33
N VAL A 21 18.89 13.59 -13.26
CA VAL A 21 17.84 13.16 -12.31
C VAL A 21 17.29 14.36 -11.53
N THR A 22 18.14 15.28 -11.07
CA THR A 22 17.67 16.50 -10.39
C THR A 22 16.86 17.40 -11.32
N GLU A 23 17.31 17.63 -12.55
CA GLU A 23 16.55 18.40 -13.56
C GLU A 23 15.20 17.74 -13.86
N THR A 24 15.18 16.41 -13.96
CA THR A 24 13.94 15.64 -14.17
C THR A 24 12.97 15.86 -13.00
N MET A 25 13.45 15.84 -11.75
CA MET A 25 12.59 16.09 -10.59
C MET A 25 12.05 17.52 -10.56
N ASP A 26 12.84 18.52 -10.96
CA ASP A 26 12.36 19.91 -11.08
C ASP A 26 11.24 20.04 -12.12
N VAL A 27 11.41 19.40 -13.29
CA VAL A 27 10.38 19.34 -14.34
C VAL A 27 9.13 18.62 -13.83
N LEU A 28 9.29 17.49 -13.13
CA LEU A 28 8.16 16.76 -12.54
C LEU A 28 7.45 17.59 -11.48
N LEU A 29 8.16 18.35 -10.65
CA LEU A 29 7.59 19.25 -9.66
C LEU A 29 6.80 20.39 -10.32
N GLN A 30 7.34 20.99 -11.38
CA GLN A 30 6.63 21.99 -12.18
C GLN A 30 5.38 21.39 -12.83
N ARG A 31 5.48 20.17 -13.35
CA ARG A 31 4.34 19.45 -13.95
C ARG A 31 3.27 19.13 -12.91
N LEU A 32 3.67 18.66 -11.73
CA LEU A 32 2.78 18.38 -10.60
C LEU A 32 1.94 19.61 -10.21
N ARG A 33 2.56 20.80 -10.22
CA ARG A 33 1.91 22.07 -9.88
C ARG A 33 0.99 22.59 -10.99
N SER A 34 1.31 22.32 -12.25
CA SER A 34 0.57 22.82 -13.42
C SER A 34 -0.48 21.84 -13.97
N SER A 35 -0.38 20.55 -13.65
CA SER A 35 -1.30 19.52 -14.14
C SER A 35 -2.73 19.69 -13.61
N PRO A 36 -3.73 19.22 -14.37
CA PRO A 36 -5.09 19.01 -13.88
C PRO A 36 -5.10 18.12 -12.64
N VAL A 37 -6.04 18.35 -11.72
CA VAL A 37 -6.09 17.66 -10.42
C VAL A 37 -6.22 16.15 -10.53
N GLU A 38 -6.81 15.69 -11.63
CA GLU A 38 -7.00 14.28 -12.00
C GLU A 38 -5.67 13.59 -12.30
N GLU A 39 -4.66 14.31 -12.81
CA GLU A 39 -3.36 13.72 -13.19
C GLU A 39 -2.32 13.77 -12.06
N ARG A 40 -2.50 14.68 -11.09
CA ARG A 40 -1.48 15.00 -10.08
C ARG A 40 -1.03 13.80 -9.26
N ALA A 41 -1.94 12.88 -8.94
CA ALA A 41 -1.61 11.67 -8.19
C ALA A 41 -0.55 10.81 -8.88
N LEU A 42 -0.63 10.67 -10.22
CA LEU A 42 0.33 9.86 -10.98
C LEU A 42 1.71 10.54 -11.04
N VAL A 43 1.72 11.87 -11.23
CA VAL A 43 2.97 12.66 -11.22
C VAL A 43 3.64 12.60 -9.85
N ALA A 44 2.86 12.63 -8.75
CA ALA A 44 3.38 12.49 -7.39
C ALA A 44 4.05 11.13 -7.17
N VAL A 45 3.47 10.04 -7.69
CA VAL A 45 4.08 8.71 -7.63
C VAL A 45 5.43 8.69 -8.34
N LEU A 46 5.50 9.21 -9.57
CA LEU A 46 6.78 9.30 -10.31
C LEU A 46 7.82 10.08 -9.53
N LEU A 47 7.43 11.21 -8.93
CA LEU A 47 8.33 12.02 -8.12
C LEU A 47 8.90 11.25 -6.92
N LEU A 48 8.11 10.40 -6.26
CA LEU A 48 8.60 9.51 -5.19
C LEU A 48 9.56 8.43 -5.69
N TYR A 49 9.37 7.91 -6.91
CA TYR A 49 10.31 6.97 -7.51
C TYR A 49 11.69 7.59 -7.71
N PHE A 50 11.74 8.83 -8.24
CA PHE A 50 12.99 9.56 -8.43
C PHE A 50 13.63 10.03 -7.11
N ASP A 51 12.82 10.46 -6.13
CA ASP A 51 13.30 10.86 -4.80
C ASP A 51 14.04 9.71 -4.11
N ARG A 52 13.50 8.49 -4.21
CA ARG A 52 14.13 7.30 -3.62
C ARG A 52 15.49 7.00 -4.23
N THR A 53 15.60 7.07 -5.57
CA THR A 53 16.85 6.76 -6.26
C THR A 53 17.97 7.72 -5.87
N LEU A 54 17.67 9.03 -5.76
CA LEU A 54 18.67 10.01 -5.31
C LEU A 54 19.03 9.85 -3.83
N SER A 55 18.05 9.50 -2.99
CA SER A 55 18.27 9.32 -1.55
C SER A 55 19.18 8.11 -1.21
N LEU A 56 19.40 7.19 -2.15
CA LEU A 56 20.33 6.07 -1.99
C LEU A 56 21.79 6.50 -2.21
N ASP A 57 22.02 7.44 -3.13
CA ASP A 57 23.36 7.93 -3.48
C ASP A 57 23.79 9.13 -2.61
N GLU A 58 22.85 9.88 -2.05
CA GLU A 58 23.09 11.05 -1.18
C GLU A 58 22.34 10.95 0.17
N PRO A 59 22.93 10.30 1.20
CA PRO A 59 22.25 10.07 2.48
C PRO A 59 21.91 11.36 3.25
N ASP A 60 22.62 12.47 3.00
CA ASP A 60 22.34 13.77 3.64
C ASP A 60 21.01 14.40 3.16
N ARG A 61 20.54 14.02 1.96
CA ARG A 61 19.26 14.49 1.39
C ARG A 61 18.04 13.74 1.94
N ARG A 62 18.27 12.72 2.76
CA ARG A 62 17.26 11.80 3.27
C ARG A 62 16.27 12.45 4.24
N ASN A 63 16.64 13.57 4.88
CA ASN A 63 15.90 14.09 6.03
C ASN A 63 14.81 15.14 5.71
N SER A 64 14.85 15.84 4.57
CA SER A 64 13.70 16.64 4.10
C SER A 64 13.84 16.99 2.61
N SER A 65 13.18 16.22 1.75
CA SER A 65 13.09 16.51 0.32
C SER A 65 11.79 17.25 0.04
N VAL A 66 11.88 18.46 -0.51
CA VAL A 66 10.71 19.25 -0.94
C VAL A 66 9.85 18.45 -1.92
N TYR A 67 10.48 17.62 -2.76
CA TYR A 67 9.81 16.74 -3.71
C TYR A 67 8.94 15.70 -3.00
N ARG A 68 9.49 15.08 -1.95
CA ARG A 68 8.80 14.09 -1.13
C ARG A 68 7.61 14.70 -0.40
N GLU A 69 7.81 15.84 0.25
CA GLU A 69 6.74 16.54 0.98
C GLU A 69 5.59 16.91 0.04
N GLU A 70 5.92 17.45 -1.13
CA GLU A 70 4.91 17.82 -2.13
C GLU A 70 4.18 16.60 -2.69
N ALA A 71 4.89 15.50 -2.97
CA ALA A 71 4.27 14.27 -3.44
C ALA A 71 3.30 13.69 -2.41
N VAL A 72 3.69 13.61 -1.13
CA VAL A 72 2.82 13.15 -0.04
C VAL A 72 1.59 14.06 0.12
N ARG A 73 1.79 15.38 0.03
CA ARG A 73 0.70 16.37 0.09
C ARG A 73 -0.31 16.15 -1.03
N ILE A 74 0.17 15.96 -2.27
CA ILE A 74 -0.69 15.73 -3.44
C ILE A 74 -1.44 14.39 -3.34
N LEU A 75 -0.77 13.31 -2.95
CA LEU A 75 -1.43 12.01 -2.78
C LEU A 75 -2.53 12.08 -1.72
N THR A 76 -2.26 12.77 -0.61
CA THR A 76 -3.24 13.01 0.46
C THR A 76 -4.43 13.83 -0.03
N GLU A 77 -4.18 14.90 -0.79
CA GLU A 77 -5.24 15.73 -1.36
C GLU A 77 -6.08 14.98 -2.41
N SER A 78 -5.44 14.14 -3.23
CA SER A 78 -6.13 13.33 -4.24
C SER A 78 -7.08 12.32 -3.59
N LEU A 79 -6.66 11.67 -2.50
CA LEU A 79 -7.54 10.82 -1.68
C LEU A 79 -8.74 11.60 -1.13
N ARG A 80 -8.53 12.78 -0.56
CA ARG A 80 -9.64 13.60 -0.04
C ARG A 80 -10.62 14.00 -1.13
N ARG A 81 -10.10 14.33 -2.32
CA ARG A 81 -10.92 14.69 -3.49
C ARG A 81 -11.74 13.53 -4.02
N CYS A 82 -11.27 12.30 -3.92
CA CYS A 82 -12.06 11.12 -4.29
C CYS A 82 -13.39 11.00 -3.54
N LEU A 83 -13.57 11.68 -2.41
CA LEU A 83 -14.82 11.70 -1.66
C LEU A 83 -15.85 12.73 -2.20
N ILE A 84 -15.44 13.59 -3.13
CA ILE A 84 -16.23 14.73 -3.61
C ILE A 84 -16.28 14.77 -5.15
N ASP A 85 -15.25 14.27 -5.83
CA ASP A 85 -15.07 14.33 -7.28
C ASP A 85 -14.68 12.96 -7.83
N GLU A 86 -15.61 12.34 -8.55
CA GLU A 86 -15.43 11.01 -9.15
C GLU A 86 -14.37 11.00 -10.26
N ASN A 87 -14.08 12.13 -10.91
CA ASN A 87 -13.10 12.21 -11.99
C ASN A 87 -11.67 11.94 -11.50
N VAL A 88 -11.41 12.19 -10.21
CA VAL A 88 -10.10 12.00 -9.58
C VAL A 88 -9.87 10.53 -9.16
N VAL A 89 -10.95 9.74 -9.04
CA VAL A 89 -10.91 8.35 -8.53
C VAL A 89 -10.04 7.43 -9.38
N PRO A 90 -10.15 7.35 -10.72
CA PRO A 90 -9.40 6.39 -11.52
C PRO A 90 -7.88 6.54 -11.37
N ASN A 91 -7.37 7.77 -11.46
CA ASN A 91 -5.95 8.03 -11.36
C ASN A 91 -5.42 7.96 -9.93
N THR A 92 -6.23 8.29 -8.93
CA THR A 92 -5.87 8.07 -7.53
C THR A 92 -5.76 6.60 -7.21
N ARG A 93 -6.72 5.77 -7.65
CA ARG A 93 -6.66 4.30 -7.53
C ARG A 93 -5.41 3.74 -8.18
N LYS A 94 -5.13 4.15 -9.42
CA LYS A 94 -3.93 3.75 -10.15
C LYS A 94 -2.66 4.15 -9.39
N ALA A 95 -2.58 5.37 -8.88
CA ALA A 95 -1.45 5.85 -8.10
C ALA A 95 -1.21 4.99 -6.83
N LEU A 96 -2.27 4.70 -6.07
CA LEU A 96 -2.20 3.86 -4.87
C LEU A 96 -1.68 2.44 -5.16
N LEU A 97 -2.18 1.83 -6.25
CA LEU A 97 -1.76 0.50 -6.68
C LEU A 97 -0.32 0.49 -7.21
N MET A 98 0.11 1.54 -7.90
CA MET A 98 1.52 1.70 -8.32
C MET A 98 2.47 1.76 -7.12
N LEU A 99 2.08 2.44 -6.04
CA LEU A 99 2.86 2.45 -4.80
C LEU A 99 2.99 1.05 -4.18
N GLY A 100 2.07 0.13 -4.46
CA GLY A 100 2.19 -1.28 -4.07
C GLY A 100 3.36 -2.01 -4.74
N GLY A 101 3.85 -1.54 -5.89
CA GLY A 101 5.10 -2.03 -6.47
C GLY A 101 5.02 -3.38 -7.21
N HIS A 102 3.82 -3.91 -7.44
CA HIS A 102 3.61 -5.17 -8.14
C HIS A 102 2.97 -4.91 -9.51
N PHE A 103 3.67 -5.28 -10.57
CA PHE A 103 3.26 -5.04 -11.96
C PHE A 103 3.26 -6.35 -12.76
N SER A 104 2.53 -6.43 -13.88
CA SER A 104 2.68 -7.47 -14.92
C SER A 104 3.74 -7.05 -15.96
N PHE A 105 4.01 -7.86 -16.99
CA PHE A 105 4.89 -7.45 -18.09
C PHE A 105 4.21 -6.41 -18.99
N SER A 106 2.89 -6.50 -19.17
CA SER A 106 2.05 -5.54 -19.88
C SER A 106 1.82 -4.22 -19.10
N GLY A 107 2.28 -4.15 -17.85
CA GLY A 107 2.12 -2.98 -16.99
C GLY A 107 0.84 -2.99 -16.15
N ASP A 108 0.14 -4.13 -16.08
CA ASP A 108 -1.04 -4.29 -15.23
C ASP A 108 -0.65 -4.23 -13.76
N LEU A 109 -1.52 -3.65 -12.93
CA LEU A 109 -1.27 -3.48 -11.50
C LEU A 109 -1.74 -4.73 -10.76
N LEU A 110 -0.80 -5.54 -10.29
CA LEU A 110 -1.07 -6.85 -9.69
C LEU A 110 -1.02 -6.84 -8.15
N ALA A 111 -0.97 -5.66 -7.53
CA ALA A 111 -0.79 -5.54 -6.09
C ALA A 111 -1.97 -6.14 -5.29
N GLU A 112 -3.19 -6.00 -5.81
CA GLU A 112 -4.39 -6.59 -5.20
C GLU A 112 -4.40 -8.11 -5.38
N ASP A 113 -4.27 -8.59 -6.62
CA ASP A 113 -4.29 -10.02 -6.96
C ASP A 113 -3.23 -10.80 -6.18
N ARG A 114 -1.98 -10.31 -6.16
CA ARG A 114 -0.91 -10.95 -5.38
C ARG A 114 -1.21 -11.01 -3.90
N MET A 115 -1.90 -10.01 -3.34
CA MET A 115 -2.28 -10.00 -1.93
C MET A 115 -3.38 -11.03 -1.64
N LEU A 116 -4.37 -11.15 -2.53
CA LEU A 116 -5.43 -12.15 -2.43
C LEU A 116 -4.87 -13.57 -2.55
N GLU A 117 -3.98 -13.81 -3.52
CA GLU A 117 -3.26 -15.08 -3.68
C GLU A 117 -2.46 -15.45 -2.42
N GLN A 118 -1.71 -14.49 -1.86
CA GLN A 118 -0.95 -14.68 -0.62
C GLN A 118 -1.86 -14.98 0.58
N ALA A 119 -3.08 -14.44 0.59
CA ALA A 119 -4.08 -14.74 1.61
C ALA A 119 -4.68 -16.15 1.49
N GLY A 120 -4.39 -16.85 0.39
CA GLY A 120 -5.01 -18.12 0.04
C GLY A 120 -6.48 -17.96 -0.36
N PHE A 121 -6.85 -16.81 -0.92
CA PHE A 121 -8.17 -16.61 -1.50
C PHE A 121 -8.24 -17.30 -2.87
N ALA A 122 -9.05 -18.36 -2.95
CA ALA A 122 -9.38 -18.99 -4.22
C ALA A 122 -10.51 -18.17 -4.86
N ASP A 123 -10.15 -17.25 -5.75
CA ASP A 123 -11.13 -16.66 -6.65
C ASP A 123 -11.34 -17.60 -7.85
N ASP A 124 -12.55 -17.66 -8.40
CA ASP A 124 -12.86 -18.46 -9.60
C ASP A 124 -12.24 -17.86 -10.88
N THR A 125 -11.46 -16.79 -10.75
CA THR A 125 -10.71 -16.19 -11.84
C THR A 125 -9.57 -17.11 -12.27
N PRO A 126 -9.47 -17.45 -13.58
CA PRO A 126 -8.42 -18.32 -14.07
C PRO A 126 -7.08 -17.67 -13.78
N SER A 127 -6.25 -18.36 -12.98
CA SER A 127 -4.92 -17.88 -12.63
C SER A 127 -4.18 -17.48 -13.90
N SER A 128 -3.75 -16.22 -13.97
CA SER A 128 -2.97 -15.74 -15.10
C SER A 128 -1.61 -16.44 -15.05
N THR A 129 -1.50 -17.53 -15.82
CA THR A 129 -0.30 -18.30 -16.20
C THR A 129 0.76 -18.51 -15.10
N PRO A 130 1.10 -19.76 -14.74
CA PRO A 130 2.23 -20.00 -13.85
C PRO A 130 3.50 -19.45 -14.51
N VAL A 131 3.98 -18.31 -14.01
CA VAL A 131 5.28 -17.79 -14.41
C VAL A 131 6.28 -18.77 -13.83
N THR A 132 6.81 -19.65 -14.68
CA THR A 132 7.98 -20.48 -14.41
C THR A 132 9.19 -19.56 -14.21
N SER A 133 9.24 -18.91 -13.06
CA SER A 133 10.37 -18.08 -12.63
C SER A 133 11.35 -18.92 -11.84
N ASP A 134 12.63 -18.66 -12.06
CA ASP A 134 13.70 -19.11 -11.17
C ASP A 134 13.44 -18.58 -9.75
N ALA A 135 13.50 -19.45 -8.75
CA ALA A 135 13.23 -19.12 -7.35
C ALA A 135 14.13 -17.98 -6.84
N THR A 136 15.37 -17.92 -7.32
CA THR A 136 16.35 -16.88 -6.96
C THR A 136 15.97 -15.50 -7.50
N VAL A 137 15.34 -15.44 -8.67
CA VAL A 137 14.86 -14.19 -9.29
C VAL A 137 13.61 -13.67 -8.56
N GLN A 138 12.74 -14.57 -8.12
CA GLN A 138 11.53 -14.22 -7.39
C GLN A 138 11.84 -13.68 -5.98
N GLU A 139 12.81 -14.27 -5.29
CA GLU A 139 13.25 -13.83 -3.97
C GLU A 139 13.90 -12.44 -4.02
N THR A 140 14.73 -12.17 -5.03
CA THR A 140 15.33 -10.84 -5.22
C THR A 140 14.30 -9.76 -5.57
N GLU A 141 13.32 -10.05 -6.45
CA GLU A 141 12.22 -9.11 -6.76
C GLU A 141 11.34 -8.83 -5.53
N ALA A 142 11.11 -9.84 -4.69
CA ALA A 142 10.36 -9.70 -3.44
C ALA A 142 11.08 -8.76 -2.46
N ALA A 143 12.39 -8.94 -2.27
CA ALA A 143 13.20 -8.10 -1.39
C ALA A 143 13.27 -6.64 -1.86
N GLU A 144 13.42 -6.39 -3.16
CA GLU A 144 13.38 -5.03 -3.74
C GLU A 144 12.02 -4.35 -3.52
N THR A 145 10.94 -5.13 -3.65
CA THR A 145 9.58 -4.64 -3.44
C THR A 145 9.30 -4.34 -1.98
N GLU A 146 9.76 -5.19 -1.06
CA GLU A 146 9.66 -4.97 0.38
C GLU A 146 10.41 -3.69 0.78
N ALA A 147 11.68 -3.55 0.37
CA ALA A 147 12.46 -2.36 0.65
C ALA A 147 11.80 -1.08 0.14
N TRP A 148 11.08 -1.15 -1.00
CA TRP A 148 10.29 -0.02 -1.49
C TRP A 148 9.12 0.30 -0.61
N GLN A 149 8.32 -0.71 -0.27
CA GLN A 149 7.14 -0.53 0.54
C GLN A 149 7.53 0.02 1.92
N GLU A 150 8.64 -0.44 2.50
CA GLU A 150 9.23 0.14 3.72
C GLU A 150 9.56 1.63 3.55
N HIS A 151 10.27 1.98 2.48
CA HIS A 151 10.62 3.37 2.19
C HIS A 151 9.38 4.24 2.03
N VAL A 152 8.43 3.83 1.18
CA VAL A 152 7.20 4.60 0.94
C VAL A 152 6.33 4.69 2.20
N THR A 153 6.28 3.64 3.02
CA THR A 153 5.61 3.67 4.33
C THR A 153 6.21 4.77 5.21
N ALA A 154 7.53 4.79 5.36
CA ALA A 154 8.21 5.83 6.14
C ALA A 154 7.96 7.23 5.58
N VAL A 155 7.92 7.39 4.26
CA VAL A 155 7.63 8.67 3.58
C VAL A 155 6.19 9.13 3.82
N LEU A 156 5.20 8.27 3.57
CA LEU A 156 3.78 8.62 3.67
C LEU A 156 3.37 8.91 5.12
N LEU A 157 3.97 8.19 6.08
CA LEU A 157 3.59 8.22 7.49
C LEU A 157 4.56 9.02 8.38
N GLY A 158 5.65 9.53 7.80
CA GLY A 158 6.69 10.29 8.52
C GLY A 158 6.28 11.73 8.86
N SER A 159 5.20 12.25 8.27
CA SER A 159 4.67 13.58 8.60
C SER A 159 3.83 13.55 9.88
N GLY A 160 3.99 14.56 10.74
CA GLY A 160 3.46 14.59 12.11
C GLY A 160 2.03 14.08 12.27
N ARG A 161 1.02 14.84 11.82
CA ARG A 161 -0.40 14.44 11.97
C ARG A 161 -0.85 13.28 11.05
N ARG A 162 0.07 12.68 10.29
CA ARG A 162 -0.17 11.57 9.34
C ARG A 162 -1.45 11.76 8.51
N PRO A 163 -1.62 12.91 7.83
CA PRO A 163 -2.85 13.25 7.12
C PRO A 163 -3.20 12.25 6.01
N PHE A 164 -2.20 11.53 5.48
CA PHE A 164 -2.39 10.44 4.53
C PHE A 164 -3.25 9.30 5.12
N LEU A 165 -3.00 8.86 6.37
CA LEU A 165 -3.79 7.80 7.00
C LEU A 165 -5.25 8.20 7.19
N ALA A 166 -5.48 9.45 7.59
CA ALA A 166 -6.83 9.98 7.75
C ALA A 166 -7.58 9.99 6.41
N ALA A 167 -6.91 10.42 5.32
CA ALA A 167 -7.49 10.42 3.98
C ALA A 167 -7.76 8.99 3.46
N LEU A 168 -6.81 8.07 3.66
CA LEU A 168 -6.93 6.66 3.28
C LEU A 168 -8.12 6.00 4.02
N SER A 169 -8.20 6.20 5.34
CA SER A 169 -9.31 5.72 6.18
C SER A 169 -10.66 6.32 5.76
N GLY A 170 -10.69 7.59 5.32
CA GLY A 170 -11.87 8.22 4.73
C GLY A 170 -12.34 7.50 3.47
N CYS A 171 -11.43 7.16 2.56
CA CYS A 171 -11.74 6.50 1.28
C CYS A 171 -12.23 5.05 1.43
N LEU A 172 -11.88 4.37 2.53
CA LEU A 172 -12.47 3.06 2.89
C LEU A 172 -13.98 3.13 3.17
N ALA A 173 -14.56 4.33 3.27
CA ALA A 173 -15.99 4.56 3.38
C ALA A 173 -16.71 4.79 2.04
N SER A 174 -15.95 4.88 0.96
CA SER A 174 -16.47 5.30 -0.34
C SER A 174 -17.47 4.27 -0.90
N PRO A 175 -18.53 4.72 -1.60
CA PRO A 175 -19.37 3.80 -2.36
C PRO A 175 -18.65 3.18 -3.57
N ASP A 176 -17.53 3.76 -4.02
CA ASP A 176 -16.73 3.21 -5.11
C ASP A 176 -15.94 1.98 -4.63
N ALA A 177 -16.47 0.80 -4.98
CA ALA A 177 -15.87 -0.49 -4.64
C ALA A 177 -14.39 -0.59 -5.05
N GLY A 178 -14.04 0.00 -6.19
CA GLY A 178 -12.68 -0.05 -6.69
C GLY A 178 -11.70 0.84 -5.92
N LEU A 179 -12.16 1.98 -5.40
CA LEU A 179 -11.40 2.85 -4.52
C LEU A 179 -11.21 2.18 -3.17
N VAL A 180 -12.25 1.54 -2.65
CA VAL A 180 -12.16 0.73 -1.43
C VAL A 180 -11.12 -0.38 -1.61
N ALA A 181 -11.15 -1.11 -2.74
CA ALA A 181 -10.15 -2.13 -3.06
C ALA A 181 -8.73 -1.56 -3.06
N ALA A 182 -8.48 -0.48 -3.82
CA ALA A 182 -7.16 0.16 -3.86
C ALA A 182 -6.69 0.65 -2.48
N CYS A 183 -7.59 1.22 -1.67
CA CYS A 183 -7.25 1.67 -0.32
C CYS A 183 -6.96 0.51 0.64
N LEU A 184 -7.69 -0.60 0.53
CA LEU A 184 -7.44 -1.82 1.31
C LEU A 184 -6.13 -2.48 0.90
N THR A 185 -5.84 -2.56 -0.39
CA THR A 185 -4.53 -3.04 -0.90
C THR A 185 -3.41 -2.15 -0.37
N THR A 186 -3.59 -0.83 -0.38
CA THR A 186 -2.63 0.11 0.21
C THR A 186 -2.43 -0.10 1.70
N ALA A 187 -3.52 -0.23 2.47
CA ALA A 187 -3.46 -0.54 3.89
C ALA A 187 -2.78 -1.89 4.17
N GLY A 188 -3.01 -2.89 3.32
CA GLY A 188 -2.42 -4.22 3.43
C GLY A 188 -0.90 -4.21 3.30
N TRP A 189 -0.34 -3.57 2.26
CA TRP A 189 1.12 -3.52 2.15
C TRP A 189 1.76 -2.54 3.14
N LEU A 190 1.08 -1.43 3.49
CA LEU A 190 1.55 -0.51 4.54
C LEU A 190 1.67 -1.22 5.89
N SER A 191 0.64 -1.96 6.30
CA SER A 191 0.64 -2.72 7.56
C SER A 191 1.70 -3.81 7.57
N ARG A 192 1.93 -4.48 6.43
CA ARG A 192 3.04 -5.45 6.28
C ARG A 192 4.41 -4.78 6.48
N SER A 193 4.63 -3.63 5.85
CA SER A 193 5.88 -2.86 6.04
C SER A 193 6.05 -2.42 7.49
N LEU A 194 4.99 -1.96 8.15
CA LEU A 194 5.02 -1.61 9.58
C LEU A 194 5.34 -2.80 10.49
N ALA A 195 4.97 -4.01 10.08
CA ALA A 195 5.29 -5.25 10.80
C ALA A 195 6.70 -5.79 10.49
N SER A 196 7.39 -5.27 9.47
CA SER A 196 8.76 -5.68 9.13
C SER A 196 9.72 -5.31 10.25
N THR A 197 10.74 -6.13 10.47
CA THR A 197 11.71 -5.95 11.56
C THR A 197 12.40 -4.59 11.53
N ARG A 198 12.61 -4.01 10.35
CA ARG A 198 13.28 -2.71 10.18
C ARG A 198 12.45 -1.54 10.73
N LEU A 199 11.15 -1.52 10.47
CA LEU A 199 10.27 -0.44 10.94
C LEU A 199 9.71 -0.72 12.33
N ARG A 200 9.62 -1.99 12.74
CA ARG A 200 9.00 -2.39 13.99
C ARG A 200 9.67 -1.83 15.23
N ASP A 201 10.99 -1.78 15.24
CA ASP A 201 11.74 -1.43 16.45
C ASP A 201 11.98 0.08 16.58
N THR A 202 11.67 0.86 15.54
CA THR A 202 12.00 2.30 15.45
C THR A 202 10.80 3.22 15.29
N HIS A 203 9.61 2.68 14.98
CA HIS A 203 8.43 3.48 14.60
C HIS A 203 7.13 3.08 15.31
N THR A 204 7.17 2.76 16.61
CA THR A 204 5.97 2.38 17.40
C THR A 204 4.81 3.37 17.27
N ASP A 205 5.08 4.67 17.33
CA ASP A 205 4.04 5.72 17.14
C ASP A 205 3.37 5.61 15.75
N MET A 206 4.13 5.32 14.70
CA MET A 206 3.61 5.11 13.35
C MET A 206 2.68 3.90 13.28
N GLN A 207 3.06 2.80 13.92
CA GLN A 207 2.27 1.58 13.98
C GLN A 207 0.93 1.81 14.70
N LEU A 208 0.96 2.43 15.88
CA LEU A 208 -0.22 2.71 16.69
C LEU A 208 -1.17 3.71 16.01
N ALA A 209 -0.64 4.71 15.30
CA ALA A 209 -1.49 5.62 14.54
C ALA A 209 -2.11 4.98 13.30
N ALA A 210 -1.37 4.14 12.58
CA ALA A 210 -1.92 3.36 11.47
C ALA A 210 -3.03 2.42 11.97
N PHE A 211 -2.79 1.75 13.10
CA PHE A 211 -3.77 0.90 13.76
C PHE A 211 -5.04 1.69 14.10
N SER A 212 -4.89 2.79 14.85
CA SER A 212 -6.01 3.62 15.33
C SER A 212 -6.82 4.22 14.17
N ALA A 213 -6.15 4.62 13.08
CA ALA A 213 -6.81 5.22 11.92
C ALA A 213 -7.57 4.18 11.08
N LEU A 214 -7.03 2.98 10.90
CA LEU A 214 -7.52 2.00 9.91
C LEU A 214 -8.49 0.99 10.51
N VAL A 215 -8.23 0.47 11.72
CA VAL A 215 -8.99 -0.63 12.33
C VAL A 215 -10.52 -0.36 12.37
N PRO A 216 -11.01 0.84 12.72
CA PRO A 216 -12.45 1.11 12.70
C PRO A 216 -13.11 0.91 11.33
N ARG A 217 -12.38 1.14 10.23
CA ARG A 217 -12.86 0.91 8.85
C ARG A 217 -12.66 -0.54 8.43
N LEU A 218 -11.54 -1.17 8.81
CA LEU A 218 -11.27 -2.58 8.55
C LEU A 218 -12.34 -3.48 9.17
N LYS A 219 -12.78 -3.20 10.41
CA LYS A 219 -13.90 -3.91 11.06
C LYS A 219 -15.17 -3.88 10.22
N ARG A 220 -15.50 -2.72 9.65
CA ARG A 220 -16.71 -2.56 8.82
C ARG A 220 -16.59 -3.22 7.46
N CYS A 221 -15.40 -3.17 6.85
CA CYS A 221 -15.13 -3.90 5.62
C CYS A 221 -15.26 -5.41 5.86
N LEU A 222 -14.72 -5.92 6.97
CA LEU A 222 -14.78 -7.32 7.36
C LEU A 222 -16.20 -7.82 7.61
N ALA A 223 -17.06 -6.98 8.21
CA ALA A 223 -18.46 -7.28 8.47
C ALA A 223 -19.32 -7.44 7.20
N GLY A 224 -18.87 -6.91 6.05
CA GLY A 224 -19.49 -7.18 4.74
C GLY A 224 -20.90 -6.61 4.52
N GLY A 225 -21.40 -5.74 5.40
CA GLY A 225 -22.81 -5.31 5.41
C GLY A 225 -23.23 -4.28 4.35
N ALA A 226 -22.31 -3.75 3.54
CA ALA A 226 -22.66 -2.77 2.50
C ALA A 226 -22.73 -3.42 1.12
N ALA A 227 -23.74 -3.07 0.32
CA ALA A 227 -24.01 -3.69 -0.99
C ALA A 227 -22.84 -3.62 -2.00
N HIS A 228 -21.94 -2.64 -1.87
CA HIS A 228 -20.77 -2.48 -2.75
C HIS A 228 -19.55 -3.30 -2.32
N LEU A 229 -19.54 -3.83 -1.09
CA LEU A 229 -18.41 -4.59 -0.53
C LEU A 229 -18.45 -6.05 -1.03
N GLN A 230 -17.47 -6.40 -1.86
CA GLN A 230 -17.23 -7.75 -2.36
C GLN A 230 -16.45 -8.62 -1.36
N PRO A 231 -16.51 -9.97 -1.46
CA PRO A 231 -15.75 -10.88 -0.59
C PRO A 231 -14.25 -10.55 -0.53
N ARG A 232 -13.62 -10.20 -1.66
CA ARG A 232 -12.22 -9.76 -1.72
C ARG A 232 -11.89 -8.60 -0.78
N HIS A 233 -12.81 -7.67 -0.56
CA HIS A 233 -12.56 -6.56 0.38
C HIS A 233 -12.51 -7.04 1.83
N ARG A 234 -13.33 -8.05 2.19
CA ARG A 234 -13.26 -8.70 3.52
C ARG A 234 -11.90 -9.38 3.69
N VAL A 235 -11.41 -10.04 2.65
CA VAL A 235 -10.08 -10.67 2.62
C VAL A 235 -8.97 -9.65 2.83
N LEU A 236 -8.92 -8.58 2.04
CA LEU A 236 -7.89 -7.54 2.18
C LEU A 236 -7.94 -6.87 3.57
N ALA A 237 -9.14 -6.70 4.14
CA ALA A 237 -9.30 -6.23 5.51
C ALA A 237 -8.73 -7.22 6.54
N ALA A 238 -9.00 -8.52 6.38
CA ALA A 238 -8.42 -9.56 7.24
C ALA A 238 -6.89 -9.64 7.11
N VAL A 239 -6.34 -9.53 5.90
CA VAL A 239 -4.88 -9.45 5.67
C VAL A 239 -4.27 -8.27 6.43
N THR A 240 -4.89 -7.09 6.34
CA THR A 240 -4.40 -5.89 7.04
C THR A 240 -4.44 -6.07 8.56
N LEU A 241 -5.53 -6.64 9.10
CA LEU A 241 -5.65 -6.95 10.53
C LEU A 241 -4.62 -8.00 10.99
N HIS A 242 -4.35 -9.01 10.14
CA HIS A 242 -3.34 -10.02 10.42
C HIS A 242 -1.92 -9.44 10.44
N ASN A 243 -1.62 -8.48 9.56
CA ASN A 243 -0.33 -7.79 9.64
C ASN A 243 -0.19 -7.01 10.95
N PHE A 244 -1.26 -6.37 11.43
CA PHE A 244 -1.26 -5.70 12.75
C PHE A 244 -1.12 -6.69 13.92
N SER A 245 -1.62 -7.93 13.83
CA SER A 245 -1.43 -8.93 14.90
C SER A 245 0.03 -9.36 15.06
N LYS A 246 0.89 -9.12 14.05
CA LYS A 246 2.34 -9.35 14.14
C LYS A 246 3.11 -8.26 14.88
N ILE A 247 2.45 -7.13 15.18
CA ILE A 247 3.03 -6.02 15.95
C ILE A 247 2.57 -6.16 17.40
N PRO A 248 3.49 -6.28 18.39
CA PRO A 248 3.10 -6.59 19.79
C PRO A 248 2.03 -5.67 20.38
N ASP A 249 2.21 -4.35 20.28
CA ASP A 249 1.25 -3.40 20.86
C ASP A 249 -0.11 -3.43 20.13
N CYS A 250 -0.09 -3.59 18.81
CA CYS A 250 -1.31 -3.73 18.02
C CYS A 250 -2.03 -5.05 18.31
N ARG A 251 -1.28 -6.14 18.55
CA ARG A 251 -1.85 -7.44 18.93
C ARG A 251 -2.65 -7.34 20.22
N VAL A 252 -2.10 -6.68 21.25
CA VAL A 252 -2.81 -6.46 22.52
C VAL A 252 -4.13 -5.71 22.26
N LEU A 253 -4.11 -4.66 21.43
CA LEU A 253 -5.32 -3.93 21.06
C LEU A 253 -6.32 -4.76 20.23
N LEU A 254 -5.85 -5.66 19.36
CA LEU A 254 -6.73 -6.56 18.60
C LEU A 254 -7.40 -7.59 19.50
N MET A 255 -6.69 -8.11 20.51
CA MET A 255 -7.28 -9.03 21.49
C MET A 255 -8.46 -8.39 22.22
N LEU A 256 -8.36 -7.11 22.57
CA LEU A 256 -9.47 -6.34 23.17
C LEU A 256 -10.67 -6.17 22.22
N LEU A 257 -10.45 -6.29 20.91
CA LEU A 257 -11.48 -6.15 19.88
C LEU A 257 -11.98 -7.51 19.35
N ALA A 258 -11.44 -8.62 19.84
CA ALA A 258 -11.62 -9.96 19.27
C ALA A 258 -13.09 -10.39 19.18
N ASP A 259 -13.89 -10.11 20.20
CA ASP A 259 -15.31 -10.46 20.24
C ASP A 259 -16.09 -9.88 19.05
N GLY A 260 -15.71 -8.68 18.60
CA GLY A 260 -16.31 -8.02 17.44
C GLY A 260 -15.70 -8.39 16.08
N LEU A 261 -14.73 -9.31 16.06
CA LEU A 261 -14.04 -9.77 14.84
C LEU A 261 -14.29 -11.26 14.57
N ARG A 262 -14.36 -12.08 15.62
CA ARG A 262 -14.33 -13.55 15.53
C ARG A 262 -15.41 -14.13 14.63
N GLY A 263 -16.67 -13.69 14.75
CA GLY A 263 -17.74 -14.20 13.90
C GLY A 263 -17.46 -13.99 12.42
N HIS A 264 -17.06 -12.77 12.05
CA HIS A 264 -16.74 -12.45 10.66
C HIS A 264 -15.47 -13.14 10.13
N LEU A 265 -14.51 -13.43 11.00
CA LEU A 265 -13.29 -14.18 10.64
C LEU A 265 -13.57 -15.67 10.50
N ALA A 266 -14.44 -16.24 11.33
CA ALA A 266 -14.87 -17.63 11.21
C ALA A 266 -15.55 -17.87 9.86
N ASP A 267 -16.49 -17.01 9.48
CA ASP A 267 -17.16 -17.05 8.17
C ASP A 267 -16.16 -16.95 7.01
N LEU A 268 -15.08 -16.17 7.17
CA LEU A 268 -14.09 -15.92 6.13
C LEU A 268 -12.96 -16.96 6.10
N ALA A 269 -12.79 -17.76 7.15
CA ALA A 269 -11.76 -18.78 7.26
C ALA A 269 -11.96 -19.93 6.26
N GLU A 270 -13.20 -20.16 5.82
CA GLU A 270 -13.50 -21.11 4.74
C GLU A 270 -12.96 -20.64 3.39
N LEU A 271 -12.85 -19.33 3.19
CA LEU A 271 -12.44 -18.72 1.92
C LEU A 271 -10.97 -18.34 1.89
N THR A 272 -10.31 -18.19 3.04
CA THR A 272 -8.91 -17.72 3.12
C THR A 272 -8.14 -18.31 4.28
N ARG A 273 -6.87 -18.65 4.02
CA ARG A 273 -5.92 -19.09 5.04
C ARG A 273 -5.66 -18.00 6.08
N THR A 274 -5.51 -16.75 5.64
CA THR A 274 -5.18 -15.64 6.55
C THR A 274 -6.28 -15.35 7.57
N ALA A 275 -7.56 -15.45 7.20
CA ALA A 275 -8.64 -15.30 8.17
C ALA A 275 -8.61 -16.41 9.23
N GLY A 276 -8.34 -17.66 8.83
CA GLY A 276 -8.18 -18.79 9.76
C GLY A 276 -7.00 -18.61 10.73
N GLN A 277 -5.86 -18.12 10.23
CA GLN A 277 -4.69 -17.82 11.07
C GLN A 277 -4.98 -16.70 12.08
N LEU A 278 -5.57 -15.59 11.62
CA LEU A 278 -5.95 -14.48 12.50
C LEU A 278 -7.01 -14.91 13.52
N TYR A 279 -7.98 -15.73 13.12
CA TYR A 279 -8.98 -16.27 14.03
C TYR A 279 -8.34 -17.07 15.17
N ALA A 280 -7.39 -17.95 14.85
CA ALA A 280 -6.64 -18.73 15.85
C ALA A 280 -5.79 -17.84 16.78
N GLU A 281 -5.10 -16.85 16.23
CA GLU A 281 -4.28 -15.91 17.01
C GLU A 281 -5.10 -15.05 18.00
N LEU A 282 -6.38 -14.83 17.72
CA LEU A 282 -7.30 -14.12 18.61
C LEU A 282 -8.01 -15.03 19.63
N HIS A 283 -7.68 -16.33 19.65
CA HIS A 283 -8.13 -17.30 20.66
C HIS A 283 -7.09 -17.57 21.75
N GLU A 284 -5.79 -17.38 21.46
CA GLU A 284 -4.67 -17.53 22.39
C GLU A 284 -4.41 -16.28 23.24
#